data_AF-A0A662A0L6-F1
#
_entry.id   AF-A0A662A0L6-F1
#
_cell.length_a   1.000
_cell.length_b   1.000
_cell.length_c   1.000
_cell.angle_alpha   90.00
_cell.angle_beta   90.00
_cell.angle_gamma   90.00
#
_symmetry.space_group_name_H-M   'P 1'
#
loop_
_entity.id
_entity.type
_entity.pdbx_description
1 polymer ?
#
loop_
_entity_poly.entity_id
_entity_poly.type
_entity_poly.pdbx_seq_one_letter_code
_entity_poly.pdbx_strand_id
1 'polypeptide(L)'
;MKIKNHIILFLILLAVWLLLNSSFEIHILIVGVVVSLIITLVFCRNCNVFSEIKLTPKAFFYAIIYVFVFSGALIKSNFDVARRVVTP
;
A
#
# COMPACT_ATOMS: atom_id res chain seq x y z
N MET A 1 -15.93 15.71 2.06
CA MET A 1 -15.33 14.50 1.46
C MET A 1 -14.13 14.90 0.63
N LYS A 2 -12.91 14.44 0.96
CA LYS A 2 -11.74 14.70 0.09
C LYS A 2 -11.76 13.69 -1.05
N ILE A 3 -12.18 14.10 -2.26
CA ILE A 3 -12.24 13.24 -3.46
C ILE A 3 -10.91 12.49 -3.70
N LYS A 4 -9.79 13.14 -3.36
CA LYS A 4 -8.43 12.58 -3.35
C LYS A 4 -8.36 11.23 -2.64
N ASN A 5 -8.96 11.12 -1.45
CA ASN A 5 -8.84 9.92 -0.63
C ASN A 5 -9.64 8.74 -1.20
N HIS A 6 -10.75 9.03 -1.92
CA HIS A 6 -11.50 8.00 -2.64
C HIS A 6 -10.69 7.48 -3.81
N ILE A 7 -10.08 8.36 -4.59
CA ILE A 7 -9.22 7.98 -5.73
C ILE A 7 -8.03 7.15 -5.25
N ILE A 8 -7.35 7.57 -4.18
CA ILE A 8 -6.23 6.82 -3.62
C ILE A 8 -6.67 5.42 -3.16
N LEU A 9 -7.76 5.31 -2.41
CA LEU A 9 -8.27 4.02 -1.95
C LEU A 9 -8.68 3.11 -3.11
N PHE A 10 -9.40 3.65 -4.10
CA PHE A 10 -9.81 2.92 -5.28
C PHE A 10 -8.60 2.34 -6.04
N LEU A 11 -7.56 3.15 -6.26
CA LEU A 11 -6.34 2.72 -6.93
C LEU A 11 -5.59 1.65 -6.13
N ILE A 12 -5.51 1.78 -4.81
CA ILE A 12 -4.90 0.77 -3.94
C ILE A 12 -5.68 -0.55 -4.04
N LEU A 13 -7.01 -0.52 -3.94
CA LEU A 13 -7.85 -1.72 -4.04
C LEU A 13 -7.72 -2.39 -5.40
N LEU A 14 -7.71 -1.62 -6.48
CA LEU A 14 -7.53 -2.14 -7.83
C LEU A 14 -6.13 -2.74 -8.03
N ALA A 15 -5.09 -2.11 -7.49
CA ALA A 15 -3.73 -2.66 -7.52
C ALA A 15 -3.64 -3.98 -6.75
N VAL A 16 -4.25 -4.06 -5.56
CA VAL A 16 -4.33 -5.31 -4.78
C VAL A 16 -5.10 -6.39 -5.56
N TRP A 17 -6.22 -6.04 -6.22
CA TRP A 17 -6.99 -6.97 -7.05
C TRP A 17 -6.15 -7.57 -8.18
N LEU A 18 -5.40 -6.72 -8.90
CA LEU A 18 -4.55 -7.16 -10.00
C LEU A 18 -3.39 -8.04 -9.51
N LEU A 19 -2.74 -7.66 -8.41
CA LEU A 19 -1.69 -8.47 -7.79
C LEU A 19 -2.20 -9.83 -7.32
N LEU A 20 -3.42 -9.88 -6.78
CA LEU A 20 -4.04 -11.12 -6.29
C LEU A 20 -4.43 -12.08 -7.42
N ASN A 21 -4.92 -11.56 -8.54
CA ASN A 21 -5.35 -12.39 -9.68
C ASN A 21 -4.20 -12.71 -10.66
N SER A 22 -3.13 -11.92 -10.66
CA SER A 22 -1.97 -12.06 -11.57
C SER A 22 -2.37 -12.18 -13.05
N SER A 23 -3.46 -11.51 -13.44
CA SER A 23 -4.03 -11.61 -14.78
C SER A 23 -4.64 -10.28 -15.22
N PHE A 24 -4.52 -10.00 -16.52
CA PHE A 24 -5.09 -8.83 -17.18
C PHE A 24 -6.23 -9.19 -18.14
N GLU A 25 -6.86 -10.34 -17.94
CA GLU A 25 -8.06 -10.70 -18.69
C GLU A 25 -9.18 -9.68 -18.48
N ILE A 26 -9.90 -9.35 -19.56
CA ILE A 26 -10.88 -8.25 -19.54
C ILE A 26 -12.00 -8.48 -18.52
N HIS A 27 -12.44 -9.73 -18.35
CA HIS A 27 -13.47 -10.08 -17.39
C HIS A 27 -13.01 -9.84 -15.94
N ILE A 28 -11.75 -10.15 -15.63
CA ILE A 28 -11.16 -9.96 -14.30
C ILE A 28 -10.98 -8.47 -14.01
N LEU A 29 -10.57 -7.69 -15.02
CA LEU A 29 -10.44 -6.23 -14.93
C LEU A 29 -11.77 -5.55 -14.63
N ILE A 30 -12.83 -5.90 -15.37
CA ILE A 30 -14.16 -5.32 -15.18
C ILE A 30 -14.68 -5.59 -13.77
N VAL A 31 -14.59 -6.85 -13.31
CA VAL A 31 -15.01 -7.22 -11.95
C VAL A 31 -14.21 -6.45 -10.91
N GLY A 32 -12.88 -6.36 -11.08
CA GLY A 32 -12.00 -5.63 -10.16
C GLY A 32 -12.33 -4.14 -10.06
N VAL A 33 -12.60 -3.48 -11.19
CA VAL A 33 -13.02 -2.08 -11.23
C VAL A 33 -14.34 -1.88 -10.49
N VAL A 34 -15.35 -2.72 -10.78
CA VAL A 34 -16.68 -2.61 -10.16
C VAL A 34 -16.59 -2.83 -8.65
N VAL A 35 -15.94 -3.90 -8.20
CA VAL A 35 -15.81 -4.23 -6.78
C VAL A 35 -15.04 -3.15 -6.03
N SER A 36 -13.90 -2.69 -6.56
CA SER A 36 -13.10 -1.64 -5.94
C SER A 36 -13.85 -0.31 -5.83
N LEU A 37 -14.65 0.03 -6.84
CA LEU A 37 -15.48 1.23 -6.84
C LEU A 37 -16.58 1.15 -5.77
N ILE A 38 -17.30 0.02 -5.70
CA ILE A 38 -18.34 -0.20 -4.68
C ILE A 38 -17.76 -0.09 -3.27
N ILE A 39 -16.65 -0.78 -2.99
CA ILE A 39 -16.01 -0.75 -1.68
C ILE A 39 -15.60 0.69 -1.32
N THR A 40 -14.99 1.41 -2.26
CA THR A 40 -14.60 2.80 -2.03
C THR A 40 -15.81 3.68 -1.70
N LEU A 41 -16.90 3.58 -2.46
CA LEU A 41 -18.08 4.43 -2.24
C LEU A 41 -18.80 4.11 -0.92
N VAL A 42 -18.87 2.82 -0.54
CA VAL A 42 -19.57 2.38 0.66
C VAL A 42 -18.78 2.69 1.93
N PHE A 43 -17.47 2.41 1.94
CA PHE A 43 -16.66 2.44 3.15
C PHE A 43 -15.80 3.70 3.32
N CYS A 44 -15.59 4.51 2.27
CA CYS A 44 -14.69 5.66 2.31
C CYS A 44 -15.34 6.99 2.72
N ARG A 45 -16.50 6.97 3.40
CA ARG A 45 -17.24 8.20 3.75
C ARG A 45 -16.38 9.18 4.58
N ASN A 46 -15.56 8.67 5.50
CA ASN A 46 -14.70 9.43 6.41
C ASN A 46 -13.22 8.98 6.43
N CYS A 47 -12.70 8.36 5.36
CA CYS A 47 -11.29 7.93 5.34
C CYS A 47 -10.35 9.14 5.30
N ASN A 48 -9.78 9.50 6.46
CA ASN A 48 -8.76 10.54 6.58
C ASN A 48 -7.32 10.00 6.57
N VAL A 49 -7.13 8.68 6.56
CA VAL A 49 -5.80 8.02 6.54
C VAL A 49 -4.94 8.53 5.38
N PHE A 50 -5.55 8.78 4.21
CA PHE A 50 -4.82 9.24 3.01
C PHE A 50 -4.73 10.77 2.88
N SER A 51 -5.21 11.51 3.88
CA SER A 51 -5.30 12.97 3.79
C SER A 51 -3.92 13.63 3.73
N GLU A 52 -2.93 13.07 4.42
CA GLU A 52 -1.55 13.59 4.49
C GLU A 52 -0.63 13.07 3.38
N ILE A 53 -1.10 12.13 2.55
CA ILE A 53 -0.30 11.62 1.43
C ILE A 53 -0.03 12.77 0.44
N LYS A 54 1.27 12.99 0.20
CA LYS A 54 1.80 13.88 -0.82
C LYS A 54 1.98 13.09 -2.12
N LEU A 55 1.15 13.38 -3.12
CA LEU A 55 1.24 12.79 -4.45
C LEU A 55 2.31 13.53 -5.29
N THR A 56 3.56 13.52 -4.83
CA THR A 56 4.68 14.12 -5.56
C THR A 56 5.71 13.06 -5.94
N PRO A 57 6.38 13.15 -7.10
CA PRO A 57 7.39 12.17 -7.51
C PRO A 57 8.48 11.97 -6.45
N LYS A 58 8.89 13.05 -5.76
CA LYS A 58 9.84 12.99 -4.66
C LYS A 58 9.34 12.13 -3.50
N ALA A 59 8.07 12.26 -3.12
CA ALA A 59 7.50 11.46 -2.02
C ALA A 59 7.55 9.96 -2.34
N PHE A 60 7.20 9.56 -3.57
CA PHE A 60 7.30 8.17 -4.00
C PHE A 60 8.74 7.65 -4.04
N PHE A 61 9.66 8.45 -4.58
CA PHE A 61 11.08 8.08 -4.65
C PHE A 61 11.68 7.84 -3.25
N TYR A 62 11.44 8.76 -2.31
CA TYR A 62 11.92 8.61 -0.93
C TYR A 62 11.18 7.53 -0.15
N ALA A 63 9.91 7.22 -0.46
CA ALA A 63 9.22 6.08 0.14
C ALA A 63 9.91 4.75 -0.25
N ILE A 64 10.31 4.60 -1.51
CA ILE A 64 11.05 3.42 -1.98
C ILE A 64 12.41 3.32 -1.28
N ILE A 65 13.18 4.42 -1.23
CA ILE A 65 14.47 4.46 -0.51
C ILE A 65 14.28 4.07 0.96
N TYR A 66 13.25 4.61 1.60
CA TYR A 66 12.94 4.34 3.00
C TYR A 66 12.68 2.84 3.23
N VAL A 67 11.95 2.15 2.33
CA VAL A 67 11.72 0.70 2.44
C VAL A 67 13.03 -0.08 2.49
N PHE A 68 14.02 0.26 1.65
CA PHE A 68 15.33 -0.41 1.68
C PHE A 68 16.12 -0.11 2.95
N VAL A 69 16.16 1.16 3.37
CA VAL A 69 16.84 1.57 4.61
C VAL A 69 16.22 0.88 5.83
N PHE A 70 14.88 0.91 5.92
CA PHE A 70 14.12 0.24 6.97
C PHE A 70 14.36 -1.27 6.98
N SER A 71 14.33 -1.92 5.82
CA SER A 71 14.59 -3.37 5.74
C SER A 71 16.01 -3.71 6.22
N GLY A 72 17.01 -2.92 5.85
CA GLY A 72 18.38 -3.11 6.34
C GLY A 72 18.50 -2.93 7.85
N ALA A 73 17.82 -1.92 8.42
CA ALA A 73 17.77 -1.71 9.86
C ALA A 73 17.03 -2.85 10.59
N LEU A 74 15.92 -3.32 10.03
CA LEU A 74 15.11 -4.42 10.55
C LEU A 74 15.93 -5.72 10.63
N ILE A 75 16.66 -6.05 9.56
CA ILE A 75 17.53 -7.24 9.53
C ILE A 75 18.62 -7.14 10.60
N LYS A 76 19.35 -6.01 10.67
CA LYS A 76 20.42 -5.80 11.66
C LYS A 76 19.91 -5.89 13.09
N SER A 77 18.74 -5.32 13.37
CA SER A 77 18.13 -5.34 14.70
C SER A 77 17.78 -6.77 15.14
N ASN A 78 17.25 -7.61 14.24
CA ASN A 78 16.96 -9.01 14.57
C ASN A 78 18.25 -9.81 14.81
N PHE A 79 19.31 -9.57 14.06
CA PHE A 79 20.61 -10.22 14.29
C PHE A 79 21.24 -9.81 15.63
N ASP A 80 21.14 -8.55 16.03
CA ASP A 80 21.61 -8.07 17.34
C ASP A 80 20.85 -8.77 18.48
N VAL A 81 19.52 -8.88 18.38
CA VAL A 81 18.72 -9.64 19.35
C VAL A 81 19.13 -11.11 19.38
N ALA A 82 19.26 -11.76 18.23
CA ALA A 82 19.67 -13.16 18.15
C ALA A 82 21.04 -13.39 18.80
N ARG A 83 22.00 -12.49 18.57
CA ARG A 83 23.34 -12.57 19.18
C ARG A 83 23.27 -12.51 20.71
N ARG A 84 22.49 -11.60 21.27
CA ARG A 84 22.32 -11.46 22.73
C ARG A 84 21.65 -12.68 23.37
N VAL A 85 20.76 -13.35 22.64
CA VAL A 85 20.10 -14.58 23.13
C VAL A 85 21.05 -15.77 23.09
N VAL A 86 21.79 -15.95 21.99
CA VAL A 86 22.65 -17.12 21.79
C VAL A 86 23.97 -17.01 22.55
N THR A 87 24.49 -15.79 22.74
CA THR A 87 25.77 -15.54 23.42
C THR A 87 25.58 -14.37 24.40
N PRO A 88 25.09 -14.65 25.62
CA PRO A 88 24.89 -13.63 26.65
C PRO A 88 26.23 -13.01 27.11
#